data_AF-A0AAP2JVH9-F1
#
_entry.id   AF-A0AAP2JVH9-F1
#
_cell.length_a   1.000
_cell.length_b   1.000
_cell.length_c   1.000
_cell.angle_alpha   90.00
_cell.angle_beta   90.00
_cell.angle_gamma   90.00
#
_symmetry.space_group_name_H-M   'P 1'
#
loop_
_entity.id
_entity.type
_entity.pdbx_description
1 polymer ?
#
loop_
_entity_poly.entity_id
_entity_poly.type
_entity_poly.pdbx_seq_one_letter_code
_entity_poly.pdbx_strand_id
1 'polypeptide(L)'
;MSQNESWGDDKFNYGYCDFENYWGETLSHVELTHFVAGYFDVTKKLATSIKLYDIPDKSELKKVFTILFERNKIDSYDFWSIKFVTKKGEVYKTKEPLRCTISIDDSEYVILGINGDKKTFYIAFSTMIGCNKKLVKVE
;
A
#
# COMPACT_ATOMS: atom_id res chain seq x y z
N MET A 1 0.18 -44.79 4.05
CA MET A 1 0.57 -43.72 3.10
C MET A 1 -0.70 -42.99 2.70
N SER A 2 -1.08 -41.93 3.41
CA SER A 2 -2.20 -41.06 3.01
C SER A 2 -1.62 -39.86 2.27
N GLN A 3 -1.83 -39.83 0.95
CA GLN A 3 -1.66 -38.61 0.17
C GLN A 3 -2.78 -37.64 0.59
N ASN A 4 -2.44 -36.64 1.38
CA ASN A 4 -3.27 -35.44 1.51
C ASN A 4 -2.83 -34.47 0.42
N GLU A 5 -3.42 -34.61 -0.77
CA GLU A 5 -3.45 -33.54 -1.75
C GLU A 5 -4.41 -32.46 -1.24
N SER A 6 -3.87 -31.46 -0.56
CA SER A 6 -4.59 -30.23 -0.23
C SER A 6 -4.51 -29.30 -1.45
N TRP A 7 -5.50 -29.39 -2.32
CA TRP A 7 -5.77 -28.35 -3.31
C TRP A 7 -6.90 -27.46 -2.78
N GLY A 8 -6.57 -26.20 -2.48
CA GLY A 8 -7.54 -25.10 -2.48
C GLY A 8 -8.12 -24.66 -1.13
N ASP A 9 -7.28 -24.19 -0.21
CA ASP A 9 -7.68 -23.07 0.65
C ASP A 9 -6.93 -21.85 0.14
N ASP A 10 -7.62 -20.87 -0.46
CA ASP A 10 -7.03 -19.57 -0.79
C ASP A 10 -6.64 -18.86 0.51
N LYS A 11 -5.48 -19.21 1.07
CA LYS A 11 -4.91 -18.60 2.27
C LYS A 11 -4.43 -17.20 1.92
N PHE A 12 -5.30 -16.22 2.14
CA PHE A 12 -4.90 -14.83 2.29
C PHE A 12 -4.42 -14.57 3.73
N ASN A 13 -3.64 -13.51 3.88
CA ASN A 13 -3.06 -13.03 5.14
C ASN A 13 -3.60 -11.62 5.43
N TYR A 14 -3.64 -11.27 6.70
CA TYR A 14 -3.96 -9.91 7.13
C TYR A 14 -2.69 -9.09 7.25
N GLY A 15 -2.70 -7.88 6.69
CA GLY A 15 -1.65 -6.89 6.87
C GLY A 15 -2.18 -5.65 7.55
N TYR A 16 -1.35 -5.02 8.38
CA TYR A 16 -1.66 -3.77 9.07
C TYR A 16 -0.71 -2.68 8.61
N CYS A 17 -1.27 -1.58 8.16
CA CYS A 17 -0.50 -0.47 7.61
C CYS A 17 -0.52 0.73 8.56
N ASP A 18 0.68 1.24 8.82
CA ASP A 18 0.88 2.59 9.35
C ASP A 18 0.88 3.60 8.19
N PHE A 19 0.53 4.86 8.48
CA PHE A 19 0.64 5.95 7.53
C PHE A 19 1.49 7.10 8.05
N GLU A 20 2.42 7.58 7.23
CA GLU A 20 3.35 8.66 7.58
C GLU A 20 3.22 9.85 6.61
N ASN A 21 3.00 11.04 7.18
CA ASN A 21 2.96 12.27 6.40
C ASN A 21 4.24 13.09 6.59
N TYR A 22 5.11 13.07 5.59
CA TYR A 22 6.26 13.97 5.50
C TYR A 22 6.19 14.83 4.24
N TRP A 23 4.98 15.30 3.88
CA TRP A 23 4.77 16.12 2.69
C TRP A 23 5.29 17.56 2.84
N GLY A 24 5.44 18.05 4.08
CA GLY A 24 5.76 19.43 4.39
C GLY A 24 4.53 20.30 4.69
N GLU A 25 3.34 19.71 4.76
CA GLU A 25 2.12 20.34 5.27
C GLU A 25 1.07 19.29 5.69
N THR A 26 0.05 19.75 6.42
CA THR A 26 -1.13 18.95 6.75
C THR A 26 -1.87 18.51 5.48
N LEU A 27 -2.32 17.26 5.47
CA LEU A 27 -3.19 16.72 4.43
C LEU A 27 -4.64 16.85 4.88
N SER A 28 -5.50 17.41 4.03
CA SER A 28 -6.94 17.45 4.27
C SER A 28 -7.54 16.05 4.23
N HIS A 29 -7.19 15.26 3.22
CA HIS A 29 -7.59 13.87 3.14
C HIS A 29 -6.61 13.05 2.31
N VAL A 30 -6.54 11.76 2.63
CA VAL A 30 -5.74 10.74 1.93
C VAL A 30 -6.64 9.55 1.65
N GLU A 31 -6.59 9.05 0.43
CA GLU A 31 -7.18 7.79 0.00
C GLU A 31 -6.05 6.83 -0.37
N LEU A 32 -6.00 5.71 0.33
CA LEU A 32 -5.08 4.61 0.05
C LEU A 32 -5.86 3.44 -0.52
N THR A 33 -5.29 2.80 -1.52
CA THR A 33 -5.85 1.58 -2.11
C THR A 33 -4.75 0.53 -2.24
N HIS A 34 -5.07 -0.68 -1.81
CA HIS A 34 -4.28 -1.88 -2.01
C HIS A 34 -5.11 -2.89 -2.80
N PHE A 35 -4.47 -3.67 -3.67
CA PHE A 35 -5.07 -4.85 -4.29
C PHE A 35 -3.99 -5.83 -4.72
N VAL A 36 -4.39 -7.07 -4.96
CA VAL A 36 -3.54 -8.12 -5.52
C VAL A 36 -3.91 -8.38 -6.97
N ALA A 37 -2.91 -8.57 -7.83
CA ALA A 37 -3.09 -9.00 -9.22
C ALA A 37 -1.87 -9.75 -9.74
N GLY A 38 -2.03 -10.51 -10.82
CA GLY A 38 -0.96 -11.17 -11.56
C GLY A 38 -0.58 -10.43 -12.84
N TYR A 39 0.45 -10.92 -13.53
CA TYR A 39 0.81 -10.56 -14.89
C TYR A 39 0.06 -11.40 -15.94
N PHE A 40 -0.28 -12.65 -15.63
CA PHE A 40 -1.09 -13.50 -16.51
C PHE A 40 -2.58 -13.33 -16.20
N ASP A 41 -2.95 -13.39 -14.92
CA ASP A 41 -4.29 -13.00 -14.47
C ASP A 41 -4.27 -11.59 -13.88
N VAL A 42 -4.62 -10.62 -14.71
CA VAL A 42 -4.64 -9.20 -14.35
C VAL A 42 -5.87 -8.78 -13.53
N THR A 43 -6.74 -9.74 -13.16
CA THR A 43 -7.93 -9.47 -12.36
C THR A 43 -7.52 -8.98 -10.97
N LYS A 44 -8.04 -7.82 -10.59
CA LYS A 44 -7.81 -7.28 -9.24
C LYS A 44 -8.65 -8.08 -8.24
N LYS A 45 -7.99 -8.59 -7.21
CA LYS A 45 -8.62 -9.29 -6.08
C LYS A 45 -8.11 -8.72 -4.77
N LEU A 46 -8.78 -9.09 -3.67
CA LEU A 46 -8.43 -8.68 -2.31
C LEU A 46 -8.28 -7.15 -2.15
N ALA A 47 -9.05 -6.40 -2.94
CA ALA A 47 -8.95 -4.95 -2.97
C ALA A 47 -9.46 -4.35 -1.66
N THR A 48 -8.67 -3.45 -1.09
CA THR A 48 -8.98 -2.72 0.14
C THR A 48 -8.68 -1.25 -0.05
N SER A 49 -9.46 -0.38 0.59
CA SER A 49 -9.25 1.06 0.56
C SER A 49 -9.60 1.70 1.89
N ILE A 50 -8.91 2.78 2.22
CA ILE A 50 -9.23 3.62 3.38
C ILE A 50 -9.18 5.09 3.00
N LYS A 51 -9.97 5.89 3.72
CA LYS A 51 -9.87 7.35 3.71
C LYS A 51 -9.47 7.85 5.09
N LEU A 52 -8.44 8.68 5.12
CA LEU A 52 -7.93 9.33 6.32
C LEU A 52 -8.06 10.84 6.16
N TYR A 53 -8.25 11.56 7.27
CA TYR A 53 -8.57 12.99 7.26
C TYR A 53 -7.69 13.75 8.24
N ASP A 54 -7.45 15.03 7.91
CA ASP A 54 -6.74 16.00 8.74
C ASP A 54 -5.44 15.44 9.35
N ILE A 55 -4.54 14.96 8.49
CA ILE A 55 -3.28 14.34 8.89
C ILE A 55 -2.21 15.43 9.00
N PRO A 56 -1.71 15.76 10.21
CA PRO A 56 -0.70 16.80 10.38
C PRO A 56 0.61 16.47 9.65
N ASP A 57 1.41 17.50 9.34
CA ASP A 57 2.79 17.27 8.87
C ASP A 57 3.61 16.59 9.97
N LYS A 58 4.54 15.71 9.56
CA LYS A 58 5.43 14.92 10.42
C LYS A 58 4.69 14.04 11.43
N SER A 59 3.48 13.59 11.09
CA SER A 59 2.71 12.66 11.92
C SER A 59 2.80 11.23 11.39
N GLU A 60 2.77 10.28 12.33
CA GLU A 60 2.63 8.85 12.05
C GLU A 60 1.32 8.34 12.66
N LEU A 61 0.50 7.70 11.84
CA LEU A 61 -0.75 7.07 12.27
C LEU A 61 -0.57 5.55 12.26
N LYS A 62 -0.80 4.91 13.40
CA LYS A 62 -0.51 3.48 13.58
C LYS A 62 -1.72 2.61 13.26
N LYS A 63 -1.50 1.53 12.50
CA LYS A 63 -2.49 0.50 12.14
C LYS A 63 -3.82 1.06 11.62
N VAL A 64 -3.75 2.08 10.75
CA VAL A 64 -4.92 2.78 10.24
C VAL A 64 -5.55 2.13 9.01
N PHE A 65 -4.86 1.19 8.38
CA PHE A 65 -5.34 0.52 7.18
C PHE A 65 -5.06 -0.98 7.25
N THR A 66 -6.10 -1.79 7.07
CA THR A 66 -5.99 -3.25 7.04
C THR A 66 -6.14 -3.74 5.61
N ILE A 67 -5.24 -4.62 5.20
CA ILE A 67 -5.20 -5.19 3.85
C ILE A 67 -5.29 -6.72 3.89
N LEU A 68 -5.62 -7.30 2.75
CA LEU A 68 -5.59 -8.74 2.51
C LEU A 68 -4.61 -9.04 1.40
N PHE A 69 -3.67 -9.95 1.62
CA PHE A 69 -2.64 -10.28 0.62
C PHE A 69 -2.30 -11.76 0.62
N GLU A 70 -1.65 -12.24 -0.44
CA GLU A 70 -1.27 -13.64 -0.59
C GLU A 70 0.27 -13.77 -0.52
N ARG A 71 0.75 -14.84 0.11
CA ARG A 71 2.18 -15.21 0.12
C ARG A 71 2.39 -16.51 -0.62
N ASN A 72 3.57 -16.68 -1.22
CA ASN A 72 4.00 -17.91 -1.91
C ASN A 72 3.05 -18.38 -3.03
N LYS A 73 2.26 -17.48 -3.60
CA LYS A 73 1.38 -17.78 -4.74
C LYS A 73 2.01 -17.27 -6.02
N ILE A 74 2.12 -18.15 -7.02
CA ILE A 74 2.62 -17.79 -8.34
C ILE A 74 1.66 -16.75 -8.94
N ASP A 75 2.22 -15.75 -9.61
CA ASP A 75 1.47 -14.69 -10.27
C ASP A 75 0.53 -13.89 -9.35
N SER A 76 1.03 -13.58 -8.15
CA SER A 76 0.32 -12.77 -7.17
C SER A 76 1.21 -11.67 -6.63
N TYR A 77 0.83 -10.41 -6.87
CA TYR A 77 1.62 -9.25 -6.48
C TYR A 77 0.75 -8.16 -5.87
N ASP A 78 1.24 -7.53 -4.80
CA ASP A 78 0.61 -6.36 -4.20
C ASP A 78 0.86 -5.09 -5.01
N PHE A 79 -0.22 -4.36 -5.23
CA PHE A 79 -0.24 -3.07 -5.89
C PHE A 79 -0.89 -2.01 -5.00
N TRP A 80 -0.29 -0.83 -5.01
CA TRP A 80 -0.62 0.23 -4.08
C TRP A 80 -0.85 1.53 -4.83
N SER A 81 -1.88 2.26 -4.43
CA SER A 81 -2.18 3.59 -4.96
C SER A 81 -2.49 4.54 -3.83
N ILE A 82 -2.16 5.81 -4.05
CA ILE A 82 -2.53 6.89 -3.15
C ILE A 82 -3.08 8.05 -3.96
N LYS A 83 -4.09 8.72 -3.40
CA LYS A 83 -4.54 10.05 -3.79
C LYS A 83 -4.69 10.88 -2.52
N PHE A 84 -4.19 12.11 -2.51
CA PHE A 84 -4.38 12.99 -1.36
C PHE A 84 -4.57 14.44 -1.77
N VAL A 85 -5.10 15.22 -0.84
CA VAL A 85 -5.31 16.65 -0.99
C VAL A 85 -4.63 17.37 0.16
N THR A 86 -3.78 18.33 -0.17
CA THR A 86 -3.09 19.17 0.82
C THR A 86 -4.07 20.14 1.48
N LYS A 87 -3.68 20.76 2.60
CA LYS A 87 -4.54 21.78 3.24
C LYS A 87 -4.80 22.98 2.32
N LYS A 88 -3.88 23.27 1.40
CA LYS A 88 -4.01 24.29 0.36
C LYS A 88 -4.90 23.88 -0.82
N GLY A 89 -5.41 22.65 -0.84
CA GLY A 89 -6.31 22.14 -1.90
C GLY A 89 -5.58 21.54 -3.10
N GLU A 90 -4.26 21.38 -3.05
CA GLU A 90 -3.52 20.72 -4.15
C GLU A 90 -3.74 19.21 -4.10
N VAL A 91 -4.02 18.62 -5.25
CA VAL A 91 -4.30 17.19 -5.35
C VAL A 91 -3.10 16.46 -5.95
N TYR A 92 -2.67 15.38 -5.31
CA TYR A 92 -1.59 14.52 -5.77
C TYR A 92 -2.03 13.07 -5.81
N LYS A 93 -1.48 12.30 -6.75
CA LYS A 93 -1.75 10.86 -6.86
C LYS A 93 -0.59 10.07 -7.45
N THR A 94 -0.61 8.76 -7.26
CA THR A 94 0.14 7.84 -8.13
C THR A 94 -0.50 7.81 -9.52
N LYS A 95 0.30 8.03 -10.59
CA LYS A 95 -0.20 7.94 -11.98
C LYS A 95 -0.76 6.55 -12.31
N GLU A 96 -0.06 5.53 -11.84
CA GLU A 96 -0.42 4.11 -11.94
C GLU A 96 -0.07 3.44 -10.61
N PRO A 97 -0.74 2.33 -10.24
CA PRO A 97 -0.39 1.58 -9.05
C PRO A 97 1.11 1.22 -8.99
N LEU A 98 1.70 1.31 -7.80
CA LEU A 98 3.05 0.85 -7.51
C LEU A 98 2.99 -0.63 -7.15
N ARG A 99 3.71 -1.47 -7.90
CA ARG A 99 3.95 -2.86 -7.47
C ARG A 99 4.98 -2.85 -6.35
N CYS A 100 4.61 -3.37 -5.19
CA CYS A 100 5.52 -3.57 -4.06
C CYS A 100 5.01 -4.73 -3.22
N THR A 101 5.49 -5.93 -3.52
CA THR A 101 4.93 -7.18 -3.00
C THR A 101 5.48 -7.50 -1.62
N ILE A 102 4.59 -7.89 -0.70
CA ILE A 102 4.95 -8.34 0.64
C ILE A 102 5.51 -9.76 0.52
N SER A 103 6.79 -9.95 0.86
CA SER A 103 7.44 -11.26 0.78
C SER A 103 7.11 -12.15 1.98
N ILE A 104 7.62 -13.38 1.94
CA ILE A 104 7.51 -14.32 3.06
C ILE A 104 8.34 -13.88 4.28
N ASP A 105 9.42 -13.13 4.05
CA ASP A 105 10.35 -12.68 5.09
C ASP A 105 9.93 -11.33 5.71
N ASP A 106 8.96 -10.64 5.10
CA ASP A 106 8.43 -9.39 5.61
C ASP A 106 7.43 -9.65 6.76
N SER A 107 7.35 -8.72 7.71
CA SER A 107 6.29 -8.75 8.70
C SER A 107 4.93 -8.43 8.08
N GLU A 108 3.85 -8.72 8.81
CA GLU A 108 2.48 -8.28 8.45
C GLU A 108 2.27 -6.77 8.65
N TYR A 109 3.28 -6.05 9.13
CA TYR A 109 3.27 -4.61 9.30
C TYR A 109 3.97 -3.91 8.14
N VAL A 110 3.27 -2.94 7.55
CA VAL A 110 3.74 -2.17 6.40
C VAL A 110 3.67 -0.69 6.72
N ILE A 111 4.71 0.07 6.40
CA ILE A 111 4.69 1.53 6.51
C ILE A 111 4.39 2.10 5.14
N LEU A 112 3.33 2.91 5.05
CA LEU A 112 2.97 3.68 3.88
C LEU A 112 3.26 5.15 4.17
N GLY A 113 4.00 5.85 3.31
CA GLY A 113 4.28 7.24 3.58
C GLY A 113 4.49 8.09 2.35
N ILE A 114 4.41 9.40 2.54
CA ILE A 114 4.70 10.38 1.50
C ILE A 114 5.86 11.29 1.91
N ASN A 115 6.70 11.64 0.95
CA ASN A 115 7.83 12.54 1.14
C ASN A 115 7.71 13.73 0.18
N GLY A 116 7.63 14.94 0.75
CA GLY A 116 7.44 16.20 0.04
C GLY A 116 8.63 16.65 -0.78
N ASP A 117 9.86 16.41 -0.29
CA ASP A 117 11.09 16.82 -0.95
C ASP A 117 11.34 16.02 -2.23
N LYS A 118 11.13 14.70 -2.16
CA LYS A 118 11.28 13.79 -3.30
C LYS A 118 10.01 13.70 -4.15
N LYS A 119 8.88 14.23 -3.67
CA LYS A 119 7.55 14.08 -4.27
C LYS A 119 7.20 12.61 -4.53
N THR A 120 7.39 11.76 -3.53
CA THR A 120 7.20 10.31 -3.65
C THR A 120 6.22 9.75 -2.63
N PHE A 121 5.50 8.71 -3.05
CA PHE A 121 4.87 7.73 -2.18
C PHE A 121 5.84 6.57 -1.98
N TYR A 122 6.04 6.12 -0.74
CA TYR A 122 6.93 5.02 -0.41
C TYR A 122 6.22 3.99 0.47
N ILE A 123 6.75 2.77 0.39
CA ILE A 123 6.29 1.59 1.11
C ILE A 123 7.54 0.97 1.73
N ALA A 124 7.53 0.76 3.03
CA ALA A 124 8.63 0.12 3.75
C ALA A 124 8.16 -1.12 4.49
N PHE A 125 9.02 -2.14 4.50
CA PHE A 125 8.83 -3.39 5.20
C PHE A 125 9.94 -3.59 6.24
N SER A 126 9.77 -4.57 7.13
CA SER A 126 10.69 -4.84 8.23
C SER A 126 12.07 -5.37 7.80
N THR A 127 12.15 -6.05 6.65
CA THR A 127 13.33 -6.82 6.25
C THR A 127 13.76 -6.55 4.82
N MET A 128 12.83 -6.23 3.91
CA MET A 128 13.15 -5.85 2.53
C MET A 128 13.42 -4.36 2.31
N ILE A 129 14.17 -4.08 1.23
CA ILE A 129 14.31 -2.72 0.67
C ILE A 129 12.93 -2.23 0.24
N GLY A 130 12.46 -1.14 0.84
CA GLY A 130 11.16 -0.55 0.50
C GLY A 130 11.07 -0.07 -0.96
N CYS A 131 9.84 0.08 -1.46
CA CYS A 131 9.56 0.63 -2.79
C CYS A 131 9.16 2.10 -2.70
N ASN A 132 9.37 2.85 -3.78
CA ASN A 132 8.80 4.19 -3.89
C ASN A 132 8.39 4.50 -5.33
N LYS A 133 7.50 5.48 -5.49
CA LYS A 133 7.03 5.99 -6.78
C LYS A 133 6.80 7.49 -6.70
N LYS A 134 7.14 8.19 -7.78
CA LYS A 134 6.84 9.62 -7.92
C LYS A 134 5.32 9.85 -7.96
N LEU A 135 4.91 10.91 -7.28
CA LEU A 135 3.55 11.42 -7.29
C LEU A 135 3.40 12.48 -8.37
N VAL A 136 2.23 12.52 -8.99
CA VAL A 136 1.87 13.54 -9.97
C VAL A 136 0.82 14.46 -9.37
N LYS A 137 0.96 15.76 -9.60
CA LYS A 137 -0.10 16.73 -9.31
C LYS A 137 -1.25 16.50 -10.29
N VAL A 138 -2.49 16.57 -9.82
CA VAL A 138 -3.68 16.58 -10.66
C VAL A 138 -4.01 18.03 -10.97
N GLU A 139 -4.13 18.34 -12.25
CA GLU A 139 -4.60 19.66 -12.75
C GLU A 139 -6.11 19.81 -12.58
#